data_AF-A0A7U7GB04-F1
#
_entry.id   AF-A0A7U7GB04-F1
#
_cell.length_a   1.000
_cell.length_b   1.000
_cell.length_c   1.000
_cell.angle_alpha   90.00
_cell.angle_beta   90.00
_cell.angle_gamma   90.00
#
_symmetry.space_group_name_H-M   'P 1'
#
loop_
_entity.id
_entity.type
_entity.pdbx_description
1 polymer ?
#
loop_
_entity_poly.entity_id
_entity_poly.type
_entity_poly.pdbx_seq_one_letter_code
_entity_poly.pdbx_strand_id
1 'polypeptide(L)'
;MFVSERKAPLTADAIRKRVERAGRHADIEFSIHPHMLHHATGYKRANDGQDMQAIQHDLGHRDLQAPHALHRAGVRPLQEFLARLTID
;
A
#
# COMPACT_ATOMS: atom_id res chain seq x y z
N MET A 1 -7.90 9.44 -13.46
CA MET A 1 -8.81 10.00 -12.44
C MET A 1 -9.91 8.97 -12.17
N PHE A 2 -10.25 8.69 -10.90
CA PHE A 2 -11.28 7.70 -10.56
C PHE A 2 -12.62 8.37 -10.27
N VAL A 3 -13.70 7.77 -10.80
CA VAL A 3 -15.07 8.29 -10.67
C VAL A 3 -15.94 7.34 -9.84
N SER A 4 -16.89 7.91 -9.11
CA SER A 4 -17.95 7.17 -8.43
C SER A 4 -19.05 6.75 -9.42
N GLU A 5 -19.91 5.83 -8.99
CA GLU A 5 -21.14 5.45 -9.71
C GLU A 5 -22.05 6.66 -9.97
N ARG A 6 -21.96 7.70 -9.14
CA ARG A 6 -22.68 8.98 -9.31
C ARG A 6 -22.00 9.94 -10.31
N LYS A 7 -21.01 9.46 -11.07
CA LYS A 7 -20.19 10.23 -12.02
C LYS A 7 -19.44 11.43 -11.42
N ALA A 8 -19.33 11.48 -10.10
CA ALA A 8 -18.53 12.47 -9.37
C ALA A 8 -17.12 11.91 -9.06
N PRO A 9 -16.07 12.75 -8.96
CA PRO A 9 -14.75 12.31 -8.54
C PRO A 9 -14.77 11.56 -7.21
N LEU A 10 -13.96 10.51 -7.09
CA LEU A 10 -13.80 9.83 -5.82
C LEU A 10 -13.05 10.70 -4.81
N THR A 11 -13.60 10.79 -3.61
CA THR A 11 -12.96 11.47 -2.49
C THR A 11 -11.93 10.56 -1.83
N ALA A 12 -10.93 11.16 -1.18
CA ALA A 12 -9.95 10.41 -0.38
C ALA A 12 -10.63 9.56 0.72
N ASP A 13 -11.68 10.08 1.34
CA ASP A 13 -12.45 9.33 2.35
C ASP A 13 -13.15 8.10 1.76
N ALA A 14 -13.71 8.21 0.55
CA ALA A 14 -14.32 7.08 -0.14
C ALA A 14 -13.28 5.98 -0.44
N ILE A 15 -12.05 6.37 -0.81
CA ILE A 15 -10.95 5.41 -1.00
C ILE A 15 -10.55 4.76 0.32
N ARG A 16 -10.37 5.55 1.39
CA ARG A 16 -10.03 5.04 2.74
C ARG A 16 -11.04 3.99 3.21
N LYS A 17 -12.35 4.26 3.09
CA LYS A 17 -13.42 3.33 3.45
C LYS A 17 -13.41 2.05 2.62
N ARG A 18 -13.10 2.14 1.32
CA ARG A 18 -12.97 0.96 0.45
C ARG A 18 -11.77 0.10 0.83
N VAL A 19 -10.61 0.72 1.09
CA VAL A 19 -9.39 0.02 1.53
C VAL A 19 -9.64 -0.71 2.84
N GLU A 20 -10.26 -0.03 3.81
CA GLU A 20 -10.61 -0.63 5.10
C GLU A 20 -11.53 -1.85 4.94
N ARG A 21 -12.58 -1.74 4.10
CA ARG A 21 -13.48 -2.85 3.81
C ARG A 21 -12.75 -4.00 3.11
N ALA A 22 -11.87 -3.71 2.17
CA ALA A 22 -11.09 -4.72 1.46
C ALA A 22 -10.16 -5.48 2.42
N GLY A 23 -9.53 -4.80 3.38
CA GLY A 23 -8.73 -5.45 4.43
C GLY A 23 -9.54 -6.40 5.31
N ARG A 24 -10.77 -6.01 5.68
CA ARG A 24 -11.68 -6.93 6.40
C ARG A 24 -12.05 -8.16 5.57
N HIS A 25 -12.29 -8.01 4.26
CA HIS A 25 -12.56 -9.16 3.38
C HIS A 25 -11.33 -10.05 3.14
N ALA A 26 -10.14 -9.54 3.45
CA ALA A 26 -8.89 -10.30 3.39
C ALA A 26 -8.45 -10.83 4.76
N ASP A 27 -9.34 -10.82 5.76
CA ASP A 27 -9.10 -11.30 7.12
C ASP A 27 -7.91 -10.61 7.82
N ILE A 28 -7.65 -9.34 7.50
CA ILE A 28 -6.66 -8.55 8.23
C ILE A 28 -7.27 -8.11 9.56
N GLU A 29 -6.66 -8.55 10.67
CA GLU A 29 -7.16 -8.35 12.04
C GLU A 29 -7.25 -6.88 12.48
N PHE A 30 -6.66 -5.96 11.71
CA PHE A 30 -6.64 -4.53 12.01
C PHE A 30 -7.10 -3.67 10.83
N SER A 31 -7.53 -2.46 11.14
CA SER A 31 -7.96 -1.48 10.15
C SER A 31 -6.78 -1.04 9.28
N ILE A 32 -6.91 -1.17 7.97
CA ILE A 32 -5.88 -0.77 7.00
C ILE A 32 -6.24 0.55 6.32
N HIS A 33 -5.22 1.35 6.01
CA HIS A 33 -5.37 2.66 5.35
C HIS A 33 -4.44 2.77 4.14
N PRO A 34 -4.74 3.64 3.15
CA PRO A 34 -3.95 3.75 1.91
C PRO A 34 -2.44 3.95 2.12
N HIS A 35 -2.03 4.66 3.16
CA HIS A 35 -0.60 4.87 3.48
C HIS A 35 0.13 3.58 3.87
N MET A 36 -0.57 2.62 4.50
CA MET A 36 0.00 1.31 4.84
C MET A 36 0.28 0.47 3.58
N LEU A 37 -0.57 0.60 2.56
CA LEU A 37 -0.36 -0.05 1.26
C LEU A 37 0.87 0.52 0.54
N HIS A 38 1.08 1.84 0.64
CA HIS A 38 2.27 2.48 0.11
C HIS A 38 3.55 1.92 0.74
N HIS A 39 3.58 1.80 2.08
CA HIS A 39 4.70 1.17 2.79
C HIS A 39 4.89 -0.31 2.42
N ALA A 40 3.81 -1.08 2.39
CA ALA A 40 3.87 -2.49 2.04
C ALA A 40 4.44 -2.71 0.63
N THR A 41 4.12 -1.82 -0.32
CA THR A 41 4.69 -1.82 -1.68
C THR A 41 6.20 -1.60 -1.63
N GLY A 42 6.67 -0.53 -0.98
CA GLY A 42 8.11 -0.26 -0.85
C GLY A 42 8.87 -1.42 -0.19
N TYR A 43 8.28 -2.03 0.83
CA TYR A 43 8.85 -3.18 1.51
C TYR A 43 8.87 -4.44 0.66
N LYS A 44 7.84 -4.70 -0.15
CA LYS A 44 7.84 -5.86 -1.06
C LYS A 44 8.96 -5.72 -2.08
N ARG A 45 9.11 -4.54 -2.68
CA ARG A 45 10.15 -4.24 -3.67
C ARG A 45 11.57 -4.36 -3.10
N ALA A 46 11.77 -3.87 -1.88
CA ALA A 46 13.05 -4.02 -1.18
C ALA A 46 13.36 -5.50 -0.89
N ASN A 47 12.35 -6.28 -0.47
CA ASN A 47 12.50 -7.72 -0.25
C ASN A 47 12.78 -8.50 -1.56
N ASP A 48 12.28 -8.01 -2.69
CA ASP A 48 12.55 -8.56 -4.02
C ASP A 48 13.94 -8.16 -4.56
N GLY A 49 14.74 -7.43 -3.76
CA GLY A 49 16.09 -7.02 -4.10
C GLY A 49 16.16 -5.85 -5.08
N GLN A 50 15.05 -5.12 -5.29
CA GLN A 50 15.09 -3.93 -6.13
C GLN A 50 15.92 -2.83 -5.47
N ASP A 51 16.60 -2.05 -6.31
CA ASP A 51 17.43 -0.94 -5.87
C ASP A 51 16.61 0.10 -5.08
N MET A 52 17.14 0.50 -3.91
CA MET A 52 16.43 1.40 -3.00
C MET A 52 16.24 2.79 -3.60
N GLN A 53 17.16 3.27 -4.43
CA GLN A 53 17.00 4.57 -5.10
C GLN A 53 15.89 4.51 -6.14
N ALA A 54 15.80 3.43 -6.91
CA ALA A 54 14.70 3.19 -7.84
C ALA A 54 13.34 3.09 -7.11
N ILE A 55 13.27 2.35 -6.00
CA ILE A 55 12.05 2.27 -5.17
C ILE A 55 11.64 3.66 -4.67
N GLN A 56 12.57 4.45 -4.14
CA GLN A 56 12.28 5.78 -3.62
C GLN A 56 11.82 6.75 -4.71
N HIS A 57 12.45 6.70 -5.88
CA HIS A 57 12.07 7.51 -7.03
C HIS A 57 10.65 7.18 -7.51
N ASP A 58 10.32 5.90 -7.64
CA ASP A 58 8.99 5.43 -8.05
C ASP A 58 7.90 5.81 -7.05
N LEU A 59 8.22 5.84 -5.75
CA LEU A 59 7.31 6.23 -4.68
C LEU A 59 7.25 7.76 -4.47
N GLY A 60 8.00 8.54 -5.26
CA GLY A 60 7.98 10.00 -5.23
C GLY A 60 8.73 10.63 -4.06
N HIS A 61 9.64 9.89 -3.42
CA HIS A 61 10.49 10.42 -2.35
C HIS A 61 11.64 11.25 -2.95
N ARG A 62 11.80 12.49 -2.44
CA ARG A 62 12.85 13.43 -2.88
C ARG A 62 14.18 13.26 -2.14
N ASP A 63 14.19 12.58 -0.99
CA ASP A 63 15.38 12.32 -0.17
C ASP A 63 15.55 10.83 0.12
N LEU A 64 16.80 10.35 0.13
CA LEU A 64 17.21 8.97 0.47
C LEU A 64 17.14 8.70 1.99
N GLN A 65 16.08 9.12 2.67
CA GLN A 65 15.85 8.74 4.06
C GLN A 65 15.41 7.27 4.07
N ALA A 66 16.38 6.36 4.20
CA ALA A 66 16.12 4.94 4.39
C ALA A 66 15.16 4.76 5.59
N PRO A 67 14.08 3.96 5.49
CA PRO A 67 13.30 3.60 6.66
C PRO A 67 14.23 2.86 7.63
N HIS A 68 14.53 3.51 8.76
CA HIS A 68 15.23 2.89 9.87
C HIS A 68 14.54 1.57 10.22
N ALA A 69 15.29 0.46 10.12
CA ALA A 69 15.00 -0.85 10.69
C ALA A 69 13.54 -1.34 10.59
N LEU A 70 13.27 -2.06 9.50
CA LEU A 70 12.04 -2.80 9.24
C LEU A 70 11.69 -3.82 10.33
N HIS A 71 10.74 -3.46 11.18
CA HIS A 71 10.08 -4.38 12.11
C HIS A 71 9.23 -5.39 11.33
N ARG A 72 9.73 -6.62 11.19
CA ARG A 72 9.25 -7.70 10.30
C ARG A 72 7.82 -8.21 10.54
N ALA A 73 7.17 -7.84 11.63
CA ALA A 73 5.96 -8.52 12.11
C ALA A 73 4.65 -7.99 11.53
N GLY A 74 4.54 -6.70 11.21
CA GLY A 74 3.25 -6.09 10.78
C GLY A 74 3.04 -5.95 9.26
N VAL A 75 4.10 -6.13 8.46
CA VAL A 75 4.08 -5.81 7.02
C VAL A 75 3.66 -7.00 6.15
N ARG A 76 3.89 -8.24 6.62
CA ARG A 76 3.61 -9.44 5.81
C ARG A 76 2.14 -9.58 5.39
N PRO A 77 1.14 -9.43 6.29
CA PRO A 77 -0.26 -9.50 5.89
C PRO A 77 -0.63 -8.44 4.82
N LEU A 78 0.01 -7.27 4.86
CA LEU A 78 -0.21 -6.22 3.86
C LEU A 78 0.44 -6.55 2.51
N GLN A 79 1.60 -7.20 2.50
CA GLN A 79 2.25 -7.65 1.27
C GLN A 79 1.44 -8.74 0.56
N GLU A 80 0.91 -9.69 1.34
CA GLU A 80 0.01 -10.74 0.82
C GLU A 80 -1.30 -10.13 0.30
N PHE A 81 -1.86 -9.16 1.02
CA PHE A 81 -3.04 -8.43 0.56
C PHE A 81 -2.79 -7.69 -0.75
N LEU A 82 -1.66 -7.01 -0.91
CA LEU A 82 -1.29 -6.36 -2.17
C LEU A 82 -1.18 -7.35 -3.33
N ALA A 83 -0.57 -8.52 -3.10
CA ALA A 83 -0.45 -9.56 -4.13
C ALA A 83 -1.80 -10.15 -4.57
N ARG A 84 -2.84 -10.06 -3.72
CA ARG A 84 -4.21 -10.48 -4.06
C ARG A 84 -5.04 -9.39 -4.74
N LEU A 85 -4.58 -8.12 -4.70
CA LEU A 85 -5.22 -7.00 -5.38
C LEU A 85 -4.73 -6.81 -6.81
N THR A 86 -3.54 -7.34 -7.14
CA THR A 86 -3.06 -7.41 -8.52
C THR A 86 -3.88 -8.43 -9.30
N ILE A 87 -4.69 -7.92 -10.22
CA ILE A 87 -5.42 -8.72 -11.22
C ILE A 87 -4.43 -8.97 -12.36
N ASP A 88 -4.17 -10.25 -12.68
CA ASP A 88 -3.45 -10.67 -13.90
C ASP A 88 -4.25 -10.32 -15.17
#